data_AF-A0A482Z4D0-F1
#
_entry.id   AF-A0A482Z4D0-F1
#
_cell.length_a   1.000
_cell.length_b   1.000
_cell.length_c   1.000
_cell.angle_alpha   90.00
_cell.angle_beta   90.00
_cell.angle_gamma   90.00
#
_symmetry.space_group_name_H-M   'P 1'
#
loop_
_entity.id
_entity.type
_entity.pdbx_description
1 polymer ?
#
loop_
_entity_poly.entity_id
_entity_poly.type
_entity_poly.pdbx_seq_one_letter_code
_entity_poly.pdbx_strand_id
1 'polypeptide(L)' 'NGKNATELADKTIKALKPMSSKIHTITYDNDLEFSEHERMAKALDVDIYFAHPYSSWERGINENTNG' A
#
# COMPACT_ATOMS: atom_id res chain seq x y z
N ASN A 1 -18.82 0.26 -4.14
CA ASN A 1 -17.42 0.72 -4.27
C ASN A 1 -16.36 -0.35 -3.99
N GLY A 2 -16.66 -1.66 -3.93
CA GLY A 2 -15.63 -2.69 -3.69
C GLY A 2 -14.83 -3.16 -4.93
N LYS A 3 -15.36 -2.99 -6.15
CA LYS A 3 -14.71 -3.47 -7.38
C LYS A 3 -13.34 -2.82 -7.63
N ASN A 4 -13.21 -1.52 -7.32
CA ASN A 4 -11.96 -0.79 -7.53
C ASN A 4 -10.87 -1.23 -6.53
N ALA A 5 -11.24 -1.47 -5.26
CA ALA A 5 -10.29 -1.92 -4.24
C ALA A 5 -9.70 -3.30 -4.55
N THR A 6 -10.53 -4.24 -5.02
CA THR A 6 -10.05 -5.57 -5.42
C THR A 6 -9.11 -5.50 -6.63
N GLU A 7 -9.47 -4.72 -7.67
CA GLU A 7 -8.63 -4.58 -8.86
C GLU A 7 -7.30 -3.89 -8.54
N LEU A 8 -7.33 -2.86 -7.68
CA LEU A 8 -6.14 -2.18 -7.19
C LEU A 8 -5.23 -3.14 -6.42
N ALA A 9 -5.81 -3.96 -5.53
CA ALA A 9 -5.06 -4.95 -4.77
C ALA A 9 -4.38 -5.98 -5.69
N ASP A 10 -5.09 -6.52 -6.68
CA ASP A 10 -4.52 -7.50 -7.61
C ASP A 10 -3.39 -6.91 -8.47
N LYS A 11 -3.55 -5.67 -8.94
CA LYS A 11 -2.49 -4.96 -9.67
C LYS A 11 -1.27 -4.69 -8.80
N THR A 12 -1.49 -4.25 -7.56
CA THR A 12 -0.44 -3.96 -6.58
C THR A 12 0.34 -5.22 -6.22
N ILE A 13 -0.36 -6.33 -5.92
CA ILE A 13 0.29 -7.63 -5.68
C ILE A 13 1.13 -8.02 -6.88
N LYS A 14 0.59 -7.95 -8.10
CA LYS A 14 1.32 -8.33 -9.31
C LYS A 14 2.59 -7.48 -9.53
N ALA A 15 2.52 -6.19 -9.25
CA ALA A 15 3.64 -5.26 -9.39
C ALA A 15 4.72 -5.46 -8.31
N LEU A 16 4.31 -5.69 -7.06
CA LEU A 16 5.21 -5.77 -5.91
C LEU A 16 5.74 -7.18 -5.63
N LYS A 17 5.08 -8.23 -6.09
CA LYS A 17 5.52 -9.63 -5.92
C LYS A 17 6.98 -9.90 -6.33
N PRO A 18 7.54 -9.37 -7.44
CA PRO A 18 8.96 -9.56 -7.73
C PRO A 18 9.91 -8.85 -6.75
N MET A 19 9.41 -7.85 -6.01
CA MET A 19 10.18 -7.05 -5.05
C MET A 19 9.79 -7.35 -3.60
N SER A 20 8.85 -8.27 -3.35
CA SER A 20 8.29 -8.49 -2.01
C SER A 20 9.35 -8.98 -1.02
N SER A 21 10.36 -9.73 -1.49
CA SER A 21 11.51 -10.13 -0.68
C SER A 21 12.39 -8.97 -0.20
N LYS A 22 12.24 -7.78 -0.77
CA LYS A 22 12.96 -6.55 -0.39
C LYS A 22 12.07 -5.54 0.32
N ILE A 23 10.77 -5.80 0.39
CA ILE A 23 9.78 -4.91 0.99
C ILE A 23 9.37 -5.55 2.31
N HIS A 24 9.72 -4.92 3.43
CA HIS A 24 9.30 -5.41 4.75
C HIS A 24 7.96 -4.81 5.17
N THR A 25 7.73 -3.54 4.81
CA THR A 25 6.57 -2.78 5.23
C THR A 25 6.03 -1.90 4.10
N ILE A 26 4.71 -1.76 3.99
CA ILE A 26 4.06 -0.82 3.06
C ILE A 26 3.14 0.10 3.86
N THR A 27 3.22 1.40 3.62
CA THR A 27 2.31 2.38 4.23
C THR A 27 1.33 2.90 3.19
N TYR A 28 0.02 2.70 3.41
CA TYR A 28 -1.04 3.24 2.55
C TYR A 28 -1.72 4.45 3.19
N ASP A 29 -2.35 5.28 2.37
CA ASP A 29 -3.31 6.27 2.85
C ASP A 29 -4.60 5.58 3.29
N ASN A 30 -5.36 6.22 4.20
CA ASN A 30 -6.63 5.71 4.73
C ASN A 30 -7.80 5.77 3.70
N ASP A 31 -7.48 5.67 2.42
CA ASP A 31 -8.46 5.68 1.35
C ASP A 31 -9.19 4.33 1.26
N LEU A 32 -10.48 4.39 0.96
CA LEU A 32 -11.36 3.23 0.85
C LEU A 32 -10.93 2.24 -0.24
N GLU A 33 -10.04 2.65 -1.15
CA GLU A 33 -9.48 1.80 -2.20
C GLU A 33 -8.50 0.76 -1.66
N PHE A 34 -7.98 0.95 -0.44
CA PHE A 34 -7.11 0.00 0.25
C PHE A 34 -7.84 -0.89 1.25
N SER A 35 -9.18 -1.01 1.16
CA SER A 35 -9.95 -1.90 2.04
C SER A 35 -9.44 -3.36 1.99
N GLU A 36 -8.89 -3.78 0.85
CA GLU A 36 -8.33 -5.13 0.61
C GLU A 36 -6.85 -5.28 1.04
N HIS A 37 -6.31 -4.36 1.85
CA HIS A 37 -4.94 -4.43 2.37
C HIS A 37 -4.57 -5.76 3.04
N GLU A 38 -5.45 -6.37 3.84
CA GLU A 38 -5.15 -7.67 4.49
C GLU A 38 -4.82 -8.76 3.46
N ARG A 39 -5.51 -8.75 2.31
CA ARG A 39 -5.24 -9.66 1.20
C ARG A 39 -3.87 -9.37 0.57
N MET A 40 -3.50 -8.10 0.46
CA MET A 40 -2.19 -7.68 -0.05
C MET A 40 -1.05 -8.09 0.89
N ALA A 41 -1.19 -7.83 2.20
CA ALA A 41 -0.21 -8.22 3.22
C ALA A 41 0.06 -9.72 3.16
N LYS A 42 -1.00 -10.53 3.13
CA LYS A 42 -0.88 -11.99 3.07
C LYS A 42 -0.26 -12.50 1.75
N ALA A 43 -0.54 -11.83 0.64
CA ALA A 43 -0.03 -12.24 -0.67
C ALA A 43 1.44 -11.86 -0.89
N LEU A 44 1.89 -10.77 -0.27
CA LEU A 44 3.24 -10.24 -0.38
C LEU A 44 4.14 -10.66 0.78
N ASP A 45 3.57 -11.18 1.88
CA ASP A 45 4.26 -11.49 3.14
C ASP A 45 4.93 -10.25 3.74
N VAL A 46 4.17 -9.14 3.79
CA VAL A 46 4.65 -7.83 4.26
C VAL A 46 3.68 -7.23 5.28
N ASP A 47 4.20 -6.42 6.18
CA ASP A 47 3.39 -5.67 7.12
C ASP A 47 2.82 -4.41 6.44
N ILE A 48 1.51 -4.18 6.58
CA ILE A 48 0.86 -2.98 6.05
C ILE A 48 0.46 -2.05 7.18
N TYR A 49 0.82 -0.79 7.04
CA TYR A 49 0.46 0.30 7.94
C TYR A 49 -0.39 1.34 7.21
N PHE A 50 -1.22 2.07 7.94
CA PHE A 50 -2.01 3.17 7.39
C PHE A 50 -1.54 4.52 7.93
N ALA A 51 -1.44 5.52 7.05
CA ALA A 51 -1.11 6.87 7.42
C ALA A 51 -2.25 7.47 8.27
N HIS A 52 -1.89 8.13 9.38
CA HIS A 52 -2.87 8.76 10.25
C HIS A 52 -3.67 9.84 9.49
N PRO A 53 -5.01 9.90 9.66
CA PRO A 53 -5.91 10.72 8.83
C PRO A 53 -5.73 12.26 8.96
N TYR A 54 -4.72 12.74 9.69
CA TYR A 54 -4.47 14.16 9.91
C TYR A 54 -2.99 14.59 9.75
N SER A 55 -2.11 13.73 9.23
CA SER A 55 -0.68 14.04 9.04
C SER A 55 -0.32 14.33 7.57
N SER A 56 -1.00 15.30 6.93
CA SER A 56 -0.57 15.78 5.59
C SER A 56 0.83 16.42 5.60
N TRP A 57 1.38 16.74 6.78
CA TRP A 57 2.70 17.38 6.96
C TRP A 57 3.86 16.38 7.14
N GLU A 58 3.62 15.08 7.37
CA GLU A 58 4.66 14.03 7.36
C GLU A 58 4.89 13.44 5.95
N ARG A 59 4.09 13.85 4.97
CA ARG A 59 4.19 13.38 3.57
C ARG A 59 5.45 13.86 2.84
N GLY A 60 6.13 14.89 3.36
CA GLY A 60 7.28 15.53 2.71
C GLY A 60 8.56 14.71 2.59
N ILE A 61 8.65 13.52 3.22
CA ILE A 61 9.85 12.67 3.14
C ILE A 61 9.65 11.47 2.19
N ASN A 62 8.41 11.12 1.82
CA ASN A 62 8.15 9.98 0.92
C ASN A 62 7.96 10.39 -0.56
N GLU A 63 7.82 11.67 -0.86
CA GLU A 63 7.69 12.17 -2.25
C GLU A 63 9.03 12.54 -2.92
N ASN A 64 10.18 12.32 -2.26
CA ASN A 64 11.49 12.70 -2.78
C ASN A 64 12.37 11.52 -3.23
N THR A 65 11.78 10.40 -3.65
CA THR A 65 12.49 9.35 -4.41
C THR A 65 11.67 8.90 -5.60
N ASN A 66 11.18 9.87 -6.37
CA ASN A 66 10.98 9.70 -7.80
C ASN A 66 11.24 11.03 -8.51
N GLY A 67 12.52 11.39 -8.57
CA GLY A 67 13.08 12.29 -9.57
C GLY A 67 13.94 11.47 -10.53
#